data_AF-A0A6L7YE68-F1
#
_entry.id   AF-A0A6L7YE68-F1
#
_cell.length_a   1.000
_cell.length_b   1.000
_cell.length_c   1.000
_cell.angle_alpha   90.00
_cell.angle_beta   90.00
_cell.angle_gamma   90.00
#
_symmetry.space_group_name_H-M   'P 1'
#
loop_
_entity.id
_entity.type
_entity.pdbx_description
1 polymer ?
#
loop_
_entity_poly.entity_id
_entity_poly.type
_entity_poly.pdbx_seq_one_letter_code
_entity_poly.pdbx_strand_id
1 'polypeptide(L)'
;MLEVNDFNAIRLSLASPAQIRSWSYGEVTKPETINYRTLKPEKDGLFCEKIFGPTKDFECYCGKYKRVRYKGITCDKCGVEVARSKVRRERMGHISLAAPVTHIWFAKGVPSRLGLLLDVAPRTLERVLYFAHYVITEVNDEARQHALEQLLAEIEDEVNRREGAAANRIAIREESLELEIAAIERRRDADLEVADAELPGQIEAVTAEASALEQDLQERDGEKLRAKLAFRGKTLASRGQRIGANVIATLHEVARNQVGAVEEELAAKKTKIEIAAEGETQQRRDEAFEELEPLRQQVSTARDGVRKEHEDLIKRLEKLRDPLESDTLTILTEQEFRELDERFGLVFKAGMGAEAIVGILERMELDTLRVKLQEETHSSSGQRRKKATKRLRVVEALRKSGNRPDWMIIRELPVLPPDLRPMVQLDGGRFATSDLNDLYRRVINRNNRLKRLLNLGAPEIIVRNEKRMLQESVDSLIDNGRRGRAVSGSGNHKLKSLSDLLKGKQGRFRQNLLGKRVDYSGRSV
;
A
#
# COMPACT_ATOMS: atom_id res chain seq x y z
N MET A 1 -21.84 58.59 7.74
CA MET A 1 -23.11 58.26 7.05
C MET A 1 -22.77 58.15 5.59
N LEU A 2 -22.94 56.94 5.03
CA LEU A 2 -23.06 56.57 3.62
C LEU A 2 -22.48 55.16 3.44
N GLU A 3 -23.30 54.16 3.76
CA GLU A 3 -23.44 52.96 2.94
C GLU A 3 -24.94 52.67 2.97
N VAL A 4 -25.65 53.16 1.95
CA VAL A 4 -26.99 52.66 1.65
C VAL A 4 -26.78 51.19 1.31
N ASN A 5 -27.39 50.30 2.11
CA ASN A 5 -27.23 48.85 2.03
C ASN A 5 -27.89 48.28 0.76
N ASP A 6 -27.42 48.66 -0.43
CA ASP A 6 -27.80 48.02 -1.69
C ASP A 6 -26.86 46.84 -1.98
N PHE A 7 -26.96 45.81 -1.13
CA PHE A 7 -26.36 44.51 -1.44
C PHE A 7 -27.46 43.49 -1.72
N ASN A 8 -27.40 42.86 -2.90
CA ASN A 8 -28.38 41.83 -3.30
C ASN A 8 -28.09 40.45 -2.72
N ALA A 9 -26.82 40.16 -2.40
CA ALA A 9 -26.40 38.85 -1.90
C ALA A 9 -25.11 38.92 -1.07
N ILE A 10 -24.95 37.97 -0.15
CA ILE A 10 -23.73 37.75 0.62
C ILE A 10 -23.15 36.40 0.22
N ARG A 11 -21.88 36.36 -0.20
CA ARG A 11 -21.16 35.14 -0.57
C ARG A 11 -20.20 34.72 0.55
N LEU A 12 -20.17 33.43 0.84
CA LEU A 12 -19.18 32.79 1.72
C LEU A 12 -18.31 31.84 0.90
N SER A 13 -17.00 31.92 1.08
CA SER A 13 -16.01 31.04 0.44
C SER A 13 -14.89 30.67 1.40
N LEU A 14 -14.09 29.68 1.02
CA LEU A 14 -12.85 29.38 1.75
C LEU A 14 -11.87 30.53 1.53
N ALA A 15 -11.07 30.82 2.55
CA ALA A 15 -10.05 31.85 2.51
C ALA A 15 -8.71 31.20 2.14
N SER A 16 -8.13 31.60 1.01
CA SER A 16 -6.77 31.17 0.65
C SER A 16 -5.74 31.81 1.60
N PRO A 17 -4.56 31.20 1.77
CA PRO A 17 -3.47 31.81 2.56
C PRO A 17 -3.09 33.22 2.06
N ALA A 18 -3.13 33.44 0.75
CA ALA A 18 -2.87 34.75 0.13
C ALA A 18 -3.96 35.77 0.48
N GLN A 19 -5.23 35.37 0.48
CA GLN A 19 -6.34 36.24 0.91
C GLN A 19 -6.21 36.62 2.39
N ILE A 20 -5.83 35.68 3.26
CA ILE A 20 -5.63 35.97 4.69
C ILE A 20 -4.51 37.00 4.88
N ARG A 21 -3.41 36.90 4.12
CA ARG A 21 -2.36 37.92 4.12
C ARG A 21 -2.86 39.27 3.61
N SER A 22 -3.71 39.29 2.57
CA SER A 22 -4.26 40.54 2.02
C SER A 22 -5.13 41.31 3.01
N TRP A 23 -5.79 40.62 3.95
CA TRP A 23 -6.57 41.26 5.00
C TRP A 23 -5.72 41.78 6.16
N SER A 24 -4.48 41.31 6.25
CA SER A 24 -3.65 41.54 7.40
C SER A 24 -2.84 42.81 7.29
N TYR A 25 -2.79 43.55 8.39
CA TYR A 25 -1.98 44.75 8.55
C TYR A 25 -0.61 44.46 9.21
N GLY A 26 -0.32 43.19 9.53
CA GLY A 26 0.96 42.78 10.11
C GLY A 26 0.93 41.41 10.80
N GLU A 27 2.10 40.78 10.91
CA GLU A 27 2.29 39.51 11.62
C GLU A 27 2.38 39.74 13.13
N VAL A 28 1.63 38.95 13.90
CA VAL A 28 1.75 38.90 15.37
C VAL A 28 2.81 37.86 15.73
N THR A 29 4.02 38.33 16.03
CA THR A 29 5.16 37.45 16.37
C THR A 29 5.23 37.14 17.85
N LYS A 30 4.74 38.04 18.70
CA LYS A 30 4.93 38.00 20.14
C LYS A 30 3.65 37.61 20.89
N PRO A 31 3.72 36.70 21.89
CA PRO A 31 2.56 36.30 22.69
C PRO A 31 2.17 37.36 23.74
N GLU A 32 2.97 38.40 23.94
CA GLU A 32 2.70 39.43 24.92
C GLU A 32 1.46 40.27 24.56
N THR A 33 0.76 40.76 25.59
CA THR A 33 -0.45 41.58 25.43
C THR A 33 -0.15 43.06 25.68
N ILE A 34 -0.09 43.44 26.95
CA ILE A 34 0.21 44.79 27.43
C ILE A 34 1.29 44.72 28.49
N ASN A 35 2.06 45.79 28.61
CA ASN A 35 3.03 45.93 29.67
C ASN A 35 2.32 46.22 31.00
N TYR A 36 2.62 45.45 32.05
CA TYR A 36 1.97 45.60 33.36
C TYR A 36 2.30 46.92 34.07
N ARG A 37 3.43 47.57 33.75
CA ARG A 37 3.82 48.86 34.35
C ARG A 37 3.23 50.04 33.60
N THR A 38 3.39 50.05 32.27
CA THR A 38 3.00 51.20 31.45
C THR A 38 1.57 51.14 30.96
N LEU A 39 0.90 49.98 31.10
CA LEU A 39 -0.43 49.67 30.57
C LEU A 39 -0.53 49.83 29.04
N LYS A 40 0.60 50.03 28.36
CA LYS A 40 0.66 50.18 26.91
C LYS A 40 0.79 48.81 26.24
N PRO A 41 0.22 48.63 25.04
CA PRO A 41 0.44 47.44 24.25
C PRO A 41 1.92 47.20 23.96
N GLU A 42 2.34 45.94 24.02
CA GLU A 42 3.69 45.55 23.59
C GLU A 42 3.80 45.58 22.06
N LYS A 43 5.01 45.87 21.56
CA LYS A 43 5.29 45.87 20.11
C LYS A 43 5.23 44.44 19.59
N ASP A 44 4.66 44.26 18.39
CA ASP A 44 4.46 42.98 17.70
C ASP A 44 3.62 41.93 18.46
N GLY A 45 3.02 42.34 19.59
CA GLY A 45 2.14 41.52 20.40
C GLY A 45 0.68 41.55 19.95
N LEU A 46 -0.17 40.87 20.72
CA LEU A 46 -1.60 40.69 20.40
C LEU A 46 -2.42 41.98 20.35
N PHE A 47 -1.94 43.07 20.95
CA PHE A 47 -2.61 44.37 20.98
C PHE A 47 -1.82 45.48 20.26
N CYS A 48 -0.77 45.10 19.51
CA CYS A 48 0.18 46.03 18.91
C CYS A 48 -0.51 47.14 18.09
N GLU A 49 -0.21 48.40 18.41
CA GLU A 49 -0.80 49.55 17.71
C GLU A 49 -0.31 49.70 16.27
N LYS A 50 0.89 49.20 15.95
CA LYS A 50 1.43 49.21 14.59
C LYS A 50 0.56 48.38 13.64
N ILE A 51 0.06 47.25 14.12
CA ILE A 51 -0.74 46.30 13.33
C ILE A 51 -2.21 46.72 13.34
N PHE A 52 -2.79 46.87 14.53
CA PHE A 52 -4.24 47.04 14.68
C PHE A 52 -4.70 48.50 14.67
N GLY A 53 -3.77 49.46 14.76
CA GLY A 53 -4.06 50.89 14.85
C GLY A 53 -4.01 51.46 16.28
N PRO A 54 -4.14 52.77 16.44
CA PRO A 54 -3.86 53.48 17.68
C PRO A 54 -4.93 53.23 18.76
N THR A 55 -4.53 53.14 20.03
CA THR A 55 -5.48 52.95 21.16
C THR A 55 -6.30 54.21 21.42
N LYS A 56 -5.71 55.39 21.19
CA LYS A 56 -6.37 56.70 21.35
C LYS A 56 -6.55 57.36 20.00
N ASP A 57 -7.62 58.15 19.86
CA ASP A 57 -7.92 58.83 18.61
C ASP A 57 -6.81 59.81 18.22
N PHE A 58 -6.27 59.63 17.01
CA PHE A 58 -5.25 60.49 16.43
C PHE A 58 -3.98 60.65 17.30
N GLU A 59 -3.60 59.62 18.05
CA GLU A 59 -2.36 59.58 18.83
C GLU A 59 -1.56 58.33 18.49
N CYS A 60 -0.28 58.52 18.12
CA CYS A 60 0.63 57.39 17.90
C CYS A 60 1.24 56.87 19.22
N TYR A 61 1.69 55.62 19.25
CA TYR A 61 2.28 54.95 20.43
C TYR A 61 3.31 55.77 21.23
N CYS A 62 4.24 56.41 20.51
CA CYS A 62 5.33 57.20 21.10
C CYS A 62 4.93 58.63 21.47
N GLY A 63 3.76 59.10 21.03
CA GLY A 63 3.30 60.47 21.26
C GLY A 63 3.95 61.54 20.38
N LYS A 64 4.76 61.19 19.36
CA LYS A 64 5.36 62.15 18.39
C LYS A 64 4.27 62.92 17.63
N TYR A 65 3.32 62.19 17.05
CA TYR A 65 2.18 62.76 16.34
C TYR A 65 0.93 62.63 17.21
N LYS A 66 0.27 63.77 17.44
CA LYS A 66 -0.97 63.91 18.21
C LYS A 66 -1.91 64.90 17.53
N ARG A 67 -3.22 64.68 17.69
CA ARG A 67 -4.32 65.50 17.13
C ARG A 67 -4.61 65.21 15.65
N VAL A 68 -5.80 65.62 15.22
CA VAL A 68 -6.39 65.34 13.90
C VAL A 68 -5.54 65.82 12.73
N ARG A 69 -4.68 66.83 12.91
CA ARG A 69 -3.84 67.41 11.84
C ARG A 69 -2.92 66.40 11.15
N TYR A 70 -2.51 65.35 11.86
CA TYR A 70 -1.60 64.33 11.33
C TYR A 70 -2.33 63.07 10.83
N LYS A 71 -3.64 63.16 10.58
CA LYS A 71 -4.46 62.02 10.12
C LYS A 71 -3.85 61.37 8.88
N GLY A 72 -3.66 60.05 8.94
CA GLY A 72 -3.15 59.24 7.82
C GLY A 72 -1.63 59.20 7.71
N ILE A 73 -0.89 59.92 8.55
CA ILE A 73 0.58 59.85 8.60
C ILE A 73 1.01 58.64 9.43
N THR A 74 1.90 57.82 8.88
CA THR A 74 2.56 56.73 9.61
C THR A 74 3.80 57.25 10.32
N CYS A 75 3.89 57.01 11.62
CA CYS A 75 4.98 57.58 12.42
C CYS A 75 6.34 56.90 12.17
N ASP A 76 7.39 57.66 11.84
CA ASP A 76 8.73 57.12 11.58
C ASP A 76 9.36 56.38 12.78
N LYS A 77 9.01 56.78 14.02
CA LYS A 77 9.59 56.19 15.24
C LYS A 77 8.89 54.91 15.70
N CYS A 78 7.56 54.85 15.59
CA CYS A 78 6.78 53.72 16.11
C CYS A 78 6.02 52.92 15.04
N GLY A 79 5.97 53.40 13.80
CA GLY A 79 5.26 52.76 12.70
C GLY A 79 3.74 52.79 12.82
N VAL A 80 3.18 53.50 13.81
CA VAL A 80 1.73 53.57 14.01
C VAL A 80 1.14 54.65 13.12
N GLU A 81 0.10 54.27 12.39
CA GLU A 81 -0.72 55.19 11.59
C GLU A 81 -1.65 56.01 12.50
N VAL A 82 -1.66 57.33 12.30
CA VAL A 82 -2.52 58.23 13.05
C VAL A 82 -3.94 58.19 12.48
N ALA A 83 -4.76 57.30 13.02
CA ALA A 83 -6.16 57.10 12.66
C ALA A 83 -7.09 57.22 13.88
N ARG A 84 -8.40 57.04 13.67
CA ARG A 84 -9.36 56.85 14.77
C ARG A 84 -9.14 55.47 15.40
N SER A 85 -9.31 55.37 16.72
CA SER A 85 -9.25 54.10 17.46
C SER A 85 -10.21 53.04 16.91
N LYS A 86 -11.33 53.46 16.30
CA LYS A 86 -12.32 52.57 15.67
C LYS A 86 -11.71 51.55 14.69
N VAL A 87 -10.58 51.86 14.04
CA VAL A 87 -9.91 50.91 13.12
C VAL A 87 -9.48 49.62 13.82
N ARG A 88 -9.31 49.63 15.16
CA ARG A 88 -9.01 48.44 15.99
C ARG A 88 -10.16 47.43 16.08
N ARG A 89 -11.34 47.75 15.53
CA ARG A 89 -12.47 46.84 15.34
C ARG A 89 -12.50 46.19 13.96
N GLU A 90 -11.74 46.70 13.00
CA GLU A 90 -11.83 46.35 11.58
C GLU A 90 -10.52 45.73 11.05
N ARG A 91 -9.35 46.19 11.52
CA ARG A 91 -8.03 45.68 11.07
C ARG A 91 -7.73 44.29 11.61
N MET A 92 -7.42 43.35 10.72
CA MET A 92 -7.01 41.99 11.07
C MET A 92 -5.49 41.86 11.13
N GLY A 93 -5.02 40.96 11.98
CA GLY A 93 -3.63 40.50 12.01
C GLY A 93 -3.53 39.10 11.41
N HIS A 94 -2.32 38.58 11.25
CA HIS A 94 -2.11 37.16 10.94
C HIS A 94 -0.93 36.58 11.74
N ILE A 95 -0.86 35.26 11.81
CA ILE A 95 0.27 34.51 12.35
C ILE A 95 0.72 33.55 11.27
N SER A 96 1.99 33.67 10.85
CA SER A 96 2.58 32.73 9.91
C SER A 96 3.05 31.48 10.64
N LEU A 97 2.39 30.35 10.34
CA LEU A 97 2.64 29.08 11.00
C LEU A 97 3.90 28.41 10.42
N ALA A 98 4.75 27.90 11.29
CA ALA A 98 5.98 27.20 10.90
C ALA A 98 5.71 25.84 10.25
N ALA A 99 4.57 25.24 10.55
CA ALA A 99 4.09 24.03 9.90
C ALA A 99 2.61 24.22 9.52
N PRO A 100 2.15 23.69 8.38
CA PRO A 100 0.74 23.75 8.00
C PRO A 100 -0.13 23.00 9.00
N VAL A 101 -1.34 23.49 9.22
CA VAL A 101 -2.27 22.97 10.23
C VAL A 101 -3.65 22.78 9.61
N THR A 102 -4.28 21.63 9.79
CA THR A 102 -5.60 21.37 9.22
C THR A 102 -6.69 22.12 9.98
N HIS A 103 -7.65 22.70 9.28
CA HIS A 103 -8.80 23.33 9.92
C HIS A 103 -9.77 22.25 10.46
N ILE A 104 -9.99 22.23 11.78
CA ILE A 104 -10.76 21.18 12.49
C ILE A 104 -12.17 20.93 11.93
N TRP A 105 -12.87 21.95 11.42
CA TRP A 105 -14.20 21.76 10.81
C TRP A 105 -14.20 20.82 9.61
N PHE A 106 -13.14 20.78 8.79
CA PHE A 106 -13.08 19.91 7.62
C PHE A 106 -12.57 18.50 7.97
N ALA A 107 -11.71 18.38 8.99
CA ALA A 107 -11.21 17.10 9.48
C ALA A 107 -12.25 16.34 10.34
N LYS A 108 -12.86 17.01 11.33
CA LYS A 108 -13.82 16.42 12.30
C LYS A 108 -15.28 16.82 12.03
N GLY A 109 -15.58 17.37 10.85
CA GLY A 109 -16.94 17.47 10.35
C GLY A 109 -17.61 16.08 10.32
N VAL A 110 -18.90 15.99 10.60
CA VAL A 110 -19.67 14.77 10.32
C VAL A 110 -20.63 15.10 9.17
N PRO A 111 -20.40 14.59 7.95
CA PRO A 111 -19.24 13.80 7.51
C PRO A 111 -17.96 14.64 7.33
N SER A 112 -16.79 14.00 7.42
CA SER A 112 -15.48 14.66 7.25
C SER A 112 -15.30 15.03 5.78
N ARG A 113 -15.05 16.31 5.49
CA ARG A 113 -14.88 16.78 4.10
C ARG A 113 -13.57 16.30 3.53
N LEU A 114 -12.50 16.34 4.33
CA LEU A 114 -11.19 15.79 3.96
C LEU A 114 -11.23 14.26 3.84
N GLY A 115 -11.90 13.58 4.78
CA GLY A 115 -12.06 12.13 4.72
C GLY A 115 -12.84 11.66 3.49
N LEU A 116 -13.88 12.38 3.08
CA LEU A 116 -14.60 12.08 1.84
C LEU A 116 -13.76 12.36 0.59
N LEU A 117 -12.99 13.45 0.58
CA LEU A 117 -12.16 13.79 -0.58
C LEU A 117 -11.08 12.74 -0.81
N LEU A 118 -10.36 12.36 0.25
CA LEU A 118 -9.24 11.42 0.22
C LEU A 118 -9.65 9.93 0.34
N ASP A 119 -10.94 9.64 0.39
CA ASP A 119 -11.52 8.31 0.62
C ASP A 119 -11.16 7.60 1.96
N VAL A 120 -10.64 8.34 2.94
CA VAL A 120 -10.16 7.80 4.22
C VAL A 120 -11.19 7.91 5.34
N ALA A 121 -11.23 6.88 6.21
CA ALA A 121 -12.04 6.91 7.42
C ALA A 121 -11.58 8.03 8.40
N PRO A 122 -12.51 8.75 9.06
CA PRO A 122 -12.15 9.88 9.94
C PRO A 122 -11.19 9.53 11.10
N ARG A 123 -11.23 8.28 11.58
CA ARG A 123 -10.30 7.80 12.63
C ARG A 123 -8.87 7.64 12.10
N THR A 124 -8.71 7.14 10.88
CA THR A 124 -7.39 6.94 10.29
C THR A 124 -6.78 8.28 9.88
N LEU A 125 -7.60 9.20 9.33
CA LEU A 125 -7.17 10.57 9.05
C LEU A 125 -6.70 11.28 10.33
N GLU A 126 -7.38 11.08 11.46
CA GLU A 126 -6.93 11.62 12.74
C GLU A 126 -5.54 11.10 13.13
N ARG A 127 -5.26 9.80 12.96
CA ARG A 127 -3.93 9.25 13.29
C ARG A 127 -2.81 9.88 12.46
N VAL A 128 -3.08 10.19 11.19
CA VAL A 128 -2.11 10.90 10.32
C VAL A 128 -1.94 12.35 10.77
N LEU A 129 -3.03 13.09 10.98
CA LEU A 129 -3.00 14.51 11.32
C LEU A 129 -2.30 14.81 12.66
N TYR A 130 -2.39 13.89 13.62
CA TYR A 130 -1.78 14.05 14.94
C TYR A 130 -0.52 13.20 15.15
N PHE A 131 0.20 12.91 14.05
CA PHE A 131 1.55 12.34 14.06
C PHE A 131 1.66 10.96 14.73
N ALA A 132 0.64 10.10 14.58
CA ALA A 132 0.68 8.72 15.06
C ALA A 132 1.06 7.71 13.96
N HIS A 133 0.68 7.97 12.71
CA HIS A 133 0.99 7.11 11.56
C HIS A 133 1.50 7.95 10.38
N TYR A 134 2.31 7.34 9.53
CA TYR A 134 2.76 7.92 8.28
C TYR A 134 1.72 7.70 7.18
N VAL A 135 1.70 8.59 6.20
CA VAL A 135 0.96 8.43 4.97
C VAL A 135 1.92 8.56 3.79
N ILE A 136 1.78 7.67 2.82
CA ILE A 136 2.56 7.76 1.58
C ILE A 136 1.98 8.92 0.76
N THR A 137 2.86 9.82 0.32
CA THR A 137 2.50 10.98 -0.49
C THR A 137 2.75 10.73 -1.97
N GLU A 138 3.86 10.07 -2.29
CA GLU A 138 4.27 9.80 -3.67
C GLU A 138 4.90 8.41 -3.75
N VAL A 139 4.64 7.70 -4.84
CA VAL A 139 5.32 6.44 -5.17
C VAL A 139 5.89 6.59 -6.57
N ASN A 140 7.15 6.26 -6.74
CA ASN A 140 7.76 6.14 -8.05
C ASN A 140 7.53 4.71 -8.57
N ASP A 141 6.63 4.56 -9.54
CA ASP A 141 6.27 3.24 -10.07
C ASP A 141 7.44 2.55 -10.79
N GLU A 142 8.33 3.30 -11.45
CA GLU A 142 9.52 2.75 -12.12
C GLU A 142 10.49 2.18 -11.08
N ALA A 143 10.77 2.96 -10.02
CA ALA A 143 11.62 2.51 -8.93
C ALA A 143 10.99 1.32 -8.18
N ARG A 144 9.66 1.28 -8.06
CA ARG A 144 8.94 0.14 -7.47
C ARG A 144 9.10 -1.11 -8.32
N GLN A 145 8.93 -1.01 -9.65
CA GLN A 145 9.08 -2.14 -10.56
C GLN A 145 10.51 -2.69 -10.52
N HIS A 146 11.51 -1.80 -10.57
CA HIS A 146 12.91 -2.21 -10.45
C HIS A 146 13.21 -2.87 -9.10
N ALA A 147 12.70 -2.31 -8.00
CA ALA A 147 12.85 -2.92 -6.67
C ALA A 147 12.16 -4.30 -6.58
N LEU A 148 11.02 -4.47 -7.24
CA LEU A 148 10.33 -5.75 -7.33
C LEU A 148 11.15 -6.77 -8.14
N GLU A 149 11.70 -6.36 -9.29
CA GLU A 149 12.57 -7.20 -10.10
C GLU A 149 13.83 -7.62 -9.34
N GLN A 150 14.47 -6.69 -8.63
CA GLN A 150 15.62 -6.99 -7.77
C GLN A 150 15.28 -7.97 -6.66
N LEU A 151 14.12 -7.80 -6.00
CA LEU A 151 13.67 -8.70 -4.94
C LEU A 151 13.36 -10.10 -5.50
N LEU A 152 12.74 -10.19 -6.67
CA LEU A 152 12.48 -11.46 -7.34
C LEU A 152 13.77 -12.18 -7.73
N ALA A 153 14.78 -11.45 -8.23
CA ALA A 153 16.10 -11.99 -8.52
C ALA A 153 16.82 -12.48 -7.25
N GLU A 154 16.77 -11.71 -6.16
CA GLU A 154 17.35 -12.11 -4.86
C GLU A 154 16.69 -13.40 -4.33
N ILE A 155 15.36 -13.52 -4.46
CA ILE A 155 14.62 -14.73 -4.11
C ILE A 155 15.08 -15.91 -4.97
N GLU A 156 15.24 -15.72 -6.28
CA GLU A 156 15.70 -16.78 -7.18
C GLU A 156 17.12 -17.23 -6.83
N ASP A 157 18.02 -16.30 -6.53
CA ASP A 157 19.38 -16.61 -6.07
C ASP A 157 19.40 -17.35 -4.73
N GLU A 158 18.54 -16.96 -3.79
CA GLU A 158 18.39 -17.62 -2.48
C GLU A 158 17.83 -19.04 -2.64
N VAL A 159 16.84 -19.24 -3.52
CA VAL A 159 16.30 -20.55 -3.89
C VAL A 159 17.39 -21.42 -4.50
N ASN A 160 18.11 -20.90 -5.50
CA ASN A 160 19.22 -21.62 -6.15
C ASN A 160 20.32 -22.01 -5.15
N ARG A 161 20.65 -21.14 -4.19
CA ARG A 161 21.62 -21.43 -3.12
C ARG A 161 21.15 -22.54 -2.17
N ARG A 162 19.87 -22.53 -1.76
CA ARG A 162 19.32 -23.57 -0.85
C ARG A 162 19.08 -24.90 -1.57
N GLU A 163 18.67 -24.87 -2.84
CA GLU A 163 18.38 -26.07 -3.63
C GLU A 163 19.62 -26.70 -4.26
N GLY A 164 20.65 -25.90 -4.58
CA GLY A 164 21.76 -26.33 -5.44
C GLY A 164 22.45 -27.63 -5.02
N ALA A 165 22.64 -27.87 -3.72
CA ALA A 165 23.24 -29.11 -3.23
C ALA A 165 22.33 -30.34 -3.46
N ALA A 166 21.02 -30.21 -3.25
CA ALA A 166 20.05 -31.28 -3.47
C ALA A 166 19.75 -31.47 -4.96
N ALA A 167 19.63 -30.39 -5.72
CA ALA A 167 19.45 -30.39 -7.17
C ALA A 167 20.63 -31.08 -7.89
N ASN A 168 21.87 -30.77 -7.49
CA ASN A 168 23.04 -31.45 -8.05
C ASN A 168 23.05 -32.95 -7.74
N ARG A 169 22.63 -33.36 -6.53
CA ARG A 169 22.52 -34.79 -6.18
C ARG A 169 21.45 -35.50 -7.01
N ILE A 170 20.30 -34.85 -7.22
CA ILE A 170 19.23 -35.35 -8.08
C ILE A 170 19.77 -35.53 -9.51
N ALA A 171 20.43 -34.51 -10.07
CA ALA A 171 20.98 -34.57 -11.43
C ALA A 171 22.01 -35.69 -11.60
N ILE A 172 22.95 -35.84 -10.65
CA ILE A 172 23.95 -36.91 -10.69
C ILE A 172 23.29 -38.30 -10.63
N ARG A 173 22.24 -38.46 -9.80
CA ARG A 173 21.55 -39.75 -9.67
C ARG A 173 20.70 -40.08 -10.89
N GLU A 174 20.05 -39.09 -11.49
CA GLU A 174 19.31 -39.25 -12.75
C GLU A 174 20.26 -39.66 -13.88
N GLU A 175 21.43 -39.02 -14.00
CA GLU A 175 22.46 -39.40 -14.98
C GLU A 175 22.99 -40.83 -14.72
N SER A 176 23.24 -41.19 -13.46
CA SER A 176 23.63 -42.56 -13.08
C SER A 176 22.56 -43.58 -13.46
N LEU A 177 21.28 -43.27 -13.23
CA LEU A 177 20.16 -44.14 -13.57
C LEU A 177 20.05 -44.34 -15.09
N GLU A 178 20.23 -43.29 -15.88
CA GLU A 178 20.24 -43.39 -17.35
C GLU A 178 21.35 -44.33 -17.83
N LEU A 179 22.56 -44.24 -17.24
CA LEU A 179 23.67 -45.15 -17.56
C LEU A 179 23.38 -46.60 -17.14
N GLU A 180 22.75 -46.82 -15.98
CA GLU A 180 22.35 -48.14 -15.49
C GLU A 180 21.30 -48.78 -16.41
N ILE A 181 20.26 -48.03 -16.79
CA ILE A 181 19.22 -48.50 -17.73
C ILE A 181 19.84 -48.81 -19.08
N ALA A 182 20.71 -47.95 -19.61
CA ALA A 182 21.39 -48.19 -20.88
C ALA A 182 22.34 -49.41 -20.83
N ALA A 183 22.85 -49.80 -19.65
CA ALA A 183 23.62 -51.03 -19.50
C ALA A 183 22.72 -52.28 -19.52
N ILE A 184 21.54 -52.22 -18.90
CA ILE A 184 20.54 -53.30 -18.92
C ILE A 184 20.02 -53.50 -20.35
N GLU A 185 19.70 -52.42 -21.07
CA GLU A 185 19.27 -52.49 -22.47
C GLU A 185 20.34 -53.11 -23.36
N ARG A 186 21.61 -52.72 -23.20
CA ARG A 186 22.72 -53.34 -23.94
C ARG A 186 22.87 -54.84 -23.64
N ARG A 187 22.66 -55.25 -22.39
CA ARG A 187 22.69 -56.67 -22.01
C ARG A 187 21.53 -57.45 -22.61
N ARG A 188 20.31 -56.89 -22.56
CA ARG A 188 19.12 -57.45 -23.21
C ARG A 188 19.38 -57.67 -24.70
N ASP A 189 19.90 -56.66 -25.38
CA ASP A 189 20.15 -56.72 -26.82
C ASP A 189 21.19 -57.79 -27.17
N ALA A 190 22.26 -57.90 -26.38
CA ALA A 190 23.26 -58.97 -26.54
C ALA A 190 22.67 -60.38 -26.29
N ASP A 191 21.85 -60.54 -25.26
CA ASP A 191 21.20 -61.83 -24.95
C ASP A 191 20.17 -62.23 -26.03
N LEU A 192 19.48 -61.25 -26.63
CA LEU A 192 18.59 -61.45 -27.78
C LEU A 192 19.38 -61.84 -29.05
N GLU A 193 20.50 -61.18 -29.33
CA GLU A 193 21.38 -61.53 -30.46
C GLU A 193 21.93 -62.96 -30.33
N VAL A 194 22.31 -63.39 -29.12
CA VAL A 194 22.76 -64.77 -28.86
C VAL A 194 21.62 -65.76 -29.11
N ALA A 195 20.41 -65.47 -28.61
CA ALA A 195 19.24 -66.30 -28.86
C ALA A 195 18.88 -66.37 -30.37
N ASP A 196 19.02 -65.26 -31.09
CA ASP A 196 18.83 -65.20 -32.54
C ASP A 196 19.90 -66.00 -33.31
N ALA A 197 21.14 -66.01 -32.84
CA ALA A 197 22.23 -66.77 -33.45
C ALA A 197 22.12 -68.29 -33.24
N GLU A 198 21.45 -68.77 -32.18
CA GLU A 198 21.19 -70.20 -31.95
C GLU A 198 20.10 -70.77 -32.87
N LEU A 199 19.21 -69.93 -33.39
CA LEU A 199 18.04 -70.32 -34.18
C LEU A 199 18.42 -71.02 -35.51
N PRO A 200 19.33 -70.49 -36.36
CA PRO A 200 19.73 -71.16 -37.59
C PRO A 200 20.40 -72.52 -37.33
N GLY A 201 21.24 -72.62 -36.29
CA GLY A 201 21.96 -73.86 -35.97
C GLY A 201 21.04 -74.99 -35.50
N GLN A 202 19.99 -74.67 -34.74
CA GLN A 202 19.00 -75.66 -34.30
C GLN A 202 18.05 -76.06 -35.43
N ILE A 203 17.65 -75.12 -36.29
CA ILE A 203 16.85 -75.41 -37.49
C ILE A 203 17.66 -76.26 -38.49
N GLU A 204 18.92 -75.93 -38.72
CA GLU A 204 19.83 -76.68 -39.59
C GLU A 204 20.06 -78.10 -39.04
N ALA A 205 20.25 -78.27 -37.73
CA ALA A 205 20.37 -79.61 -37.12
C ALA A 205 19.10 -80.47 -37.32
N VAL A 206 17.91 -79.90 -37.12
CA VAL A 206 16.63 -80.63 -37.28
C VAL A 206 16.32 -80.92 -38.75
N THR A 207 16.65 -80.01 -39.65
CA THR A 207 16.47 -80.19 -41.10
C THR A 207 17.50 -81.14 -41.71
N ALA A 208 18.75 -81.12 -41.25
CA ALA A 208 19.79 -82.08 -41.61
C ALA A 208 19.42 -83.50 -41.16
N GLU A 209 18.98 -83.70 -39.91
CA GLU A 209 18.47 -84.98 -39.40
C GLU A 209 17.26 -85.48 -40.20
N ALA A 210 16.33 -84.58 -40.56
CA ALA A 210 15.16 -84.92 -41.37
C ALA A 210 15.55 -85.31 -42.80
N SER A 211 16.51 -84.61 -43.41
CA SER A 211 16.99 -84.90 -44.77
C SER A 211 17.83 -86.18 -44.86
N ALA A 212 18.62 -86.50 -43.82
CA ALA A 212 19.35 -87.77 -43.74
C ALA A 212 18.38 -88.95 -43.61
N LEU A 213 17.32 -88.80 -42.80
CA LEU A 213 16.27 -89.82 -42.69
C LEU A 213 15.46 -89.93 -43.99
N GLU A 214 15.30 -88.84 -44.73
CA GLU A 214 14.66 -88.84 -46.06
C GLU A 214 15.49 -89.59 -47.09
N GLN A 215 16.82 -89.37 -47.14
CA GLN A 215 17.73 -90.13 -48.00
C GLN A 215 17.72 -91.63 -47.66
N ASP A 216 17.78 -91.99 -46.37
CA ASP A 216 17.68 -93.37 -45.90
C ASP A 216 16.33 -94.02 -46.25
N LEU A 217 15.24 -93.24 -46.33
CA LEU A 217 13.91 -93.73 -46.70
C LEU A 217 13.70 -93.83 -48.22
N GLN A 218 14.36 -92.97 -49.00
CA GLN A 218 14.37 -93.02 -50.46
C GLN A 218 15.20 -94.20 -50.98
N GLU A 219 16.32 -94.55 -50.31
CA GLU A 219 17.11 -95.75 -50.64
C GLU A 219 16.38 -97.07 -50.35
N ARG A 220 15.34 -97.04 -49.51
CA ARG A 220 14.53 -98.21 -49.09
C ARG A 220 13.13 -98.21 -49.67
N ASP A 221 12.95 -97.59 -50.85
CA ASP A 221 11.66 -97.47 -51.50
C ASP A 221 11.10 -98.86 -51.90
N GLY A 222 9.88 -99.17 -51.47
CA GLY A 222 9.20 -100.45 -51.75
C GLY A 222 9.42 -101.62 -50.76
N GLU A 223 10.28 -101.49 -49.74
CA GLU A 223 10.45 -102.54 -48.70
C GLU A 223 9.38 -102.50 -47.59
N LYS A 224 9.05 -103.67 -47.01
CA LYS A 224 8.15 -103.77 -45.85
C LYS A 224 8.91 -103.48 -44.55
N LEU A 225 8.44 -102.50 -43.79
CA LEU A 225 9.00 -102.12 -42.48
C LEU A 225 9.01 -103.29 -41.47
N ARG A 226 10.21 -103.74 -41.10
CA ARG A 226 10.43 -104.83 -40.11
C ARG A 226 10.27 -104.37 -38.66
N ALA A 227 10.43 -103.07 -38.39
CA ALA A 227 10.29 -102.44 -37.07
C ALA A 227 9.59 -101.07 -37.19
N LYS A 228 9.13 -100.54 -36.04
CA LYS A 228 8.45 -99.24 -35.93
C LYS A 228 9.45 -98.12 -36.26
N LEU A 229 9.19 -97.33 -37.29
CA LEU A 229 10.02 -96.16 -37.62
C LEU A 229 9.50 -94.95 -36.83
N ALA A 230 10.38 -94.31 -36.08
CA ALA A 230 10.04 -93.13 -35.29
C ALA A 230 11.11 -92.04 -35.47
N PHE A 231 10.67 -90.81 -35.68
CA PHE A 231 11.52 -89.63 -35.69
C PHE A 231 11.24 -88.82 -34.43
N ARG A 232 12.28 -88.64 -33.60
CA ARG A 232 12.23 -87.97 -32.28
C ARG A 232 10.96 -88.31 -31.46
N GLY A 233 10.66 -89.60 -31.33
CA GLY A 233 9.57 -90.12 -30.50
C GLY A 233 8.17 -90.15 -31.15
N LYS A 234 7.96 -89.54 -32.32
CA LYS A 234 6.70 -89.66 -33.09
C LYS A 234 6.80 -90.78 -34.13
N THR A 235 5.74 -91.60 -34.21
CA THR A 235 5.70 -92.79 -35.07
C THR A 235 5.42 -92.38 -36.51
N LEU A 236 6.33 -92.68 -37.44
CA LEU A 236 6.18 -92.36 -38.87
C LEU A 236 5.41 -93.44 -39.63
N ALA A 237 5.59 -94.71 -39.25
CA ALA A 237 4.87 -95.85 -39.83
C ALA A 237 4.85 -97.07 -38.87
N SER A 238 3.78 -97.87 -38.93
CA SER A 238 3.64 -99.10 -38.15
C SER A 238 4.14 -100.33 -38.91
N ARG A 239 4.45 -101.42 -38.17
CA ARG A 239 5.05 -102.65 -38.69
C ARG A 239 4.19 -103.22 -39.84
N GLY A 240 4.77 -103.27 -41.04
CA GLY A 240 4.13 -103.87 -42.24
C GLY A 240 3.58 -102.90 -43.30
N GLN A 241 3.61 -101.57 -43.10
CA GLN A 241 3.28 -100.60 -44.14
C GLN A 241 4.40 -100.51 -45.21
N ARG A 242 4.03 -100.26 -46.48
CA ARG A 242 4.99 -99.99 -47.57
C ARG A 242 5.45 -98.53 -47.48
N ILE A 243 6.77 -98.34 -47.61
CA ILE A 243 7.37 -97.02 -47.73
C ILE A 243 6.94 -96.43 -49.08
N GLY A 244 6.48 -95.19 -49.08
CA GLY A 244 6.01 -94.46 -50.26
C GLY A 244 5.73 -92.99 -49.90
N ALA A 245 5.31 -92.17 -50.87
CA ALA A 245 5.16 -90.71 -50.73
C ALA A 245 4.38 -90.23 -49.50
N ASN A 246 3.44 -91.04 -48.98
CA ASN A 246 2.68 -90.72 -47.76
C ASN A 246 3.55 -90.73 -46.49
N VAL A 247 4.59 -91.57 -46.40
CA VAL A 247 5.51 -91.62 -45.25
C VAL A 247 6.51 -90.46 -45.28
N ILE A 248 6.85 -89.96 -46.48
CA ILE A 248 7.68 -88.77 -46.67
C ILE A 248 6.87 -87.50 -46.37
N ALA A 249 5.59 -87.44 -46.76
CA ALA A 249 4.71 -86.34 -46.41
C ALA A 249 4.48 -86.22 -44.89
N THR A 250 4.29 -87.34 -44.18
CA THR A 250 4.21 -87.35 -42.71
C THR A 250 5.54 -87.01 -42.06
N LEU A 251 6.68 -87.35 -42.67
CA LEU A 251 8.00 -86.90 -42.21
C LEU A 251 8.14 -85.38 -42.34
N HIS A 252 7.77 -84.76 -43.45
CA HIS A 252 7.81 -83.30 -43.62
C HIS A 252 6.84 -82.56 -42.68
N GLU A 253 5.68 -83.14 -42.38
CA GLU A 253 4.73 -82.58 -41.42
C GLU A 253 5.26 -82.69 -39.98
N VAL A 254 5.87 -83.83 -39.63
CA VAL A 254 6.52 -84.02 -38.32
C VAL A 254 7.75 -83.11 -38.18
N ALA A 255 8.56 -82.95 -39.23
CA ALA A 255 9.72 -82.06 -39.24
C ALA A 255 9.31 -80.58 -39.11
N ARG A 256 8.28 -80.12 -39.84
CA ARG A 256 7.72 -78.75 -39.67
C ARG A 256 7.17 -78.51 -38.27
N ASN A 257 6.48 -79.50 -37.68
CA ASN A 257 6.00 -79.39 -36.30
C ASN A 257 7.14 -79.37 -35.27
N GLN A 258 8.27 -80.03 -35.54
CA GLN A 258 9.45 -79.97 -34.69
C GLN A 258 10.20 -78.63 -34.83
N VAL A 259 10.30 -78.08 -36.06
CA VAL A 259 10.82 -76.73 -36.28
C VAL A 259 9.94 -75.69 -35.59
N GLY A 260 8.61 -75.80 -35.69
CA GLY A 260 7.68 -74.92 -34.97
C GLY A 260 7.79 -75.03 -33.44
N ALA A 261 8.04 -76.23 -32.90
CA ALA A 261 8.30 -76.41 -31.46
C ALA A 261 9.61 -75.75 -31.02
N VAL A 262 10.66 -75.82 -31.85
CA VAL A 262 11.94 -75.12 -31.59
C VAL A 262 11.76 -73.61 -31.66
N GLU A 263 10.98 -73.10 -32.63
CA GLU A 263 10.62 -71.68 -32.75
C GLU A 263 9.81 -71.19 -31.53
N GLU A 264 8.85 -71.98 -31.05
CA GLU A 264 8.06 -71.67 -29.83
C GLU A 264 8.94 -71.67 -28.57
N GLU A 265 9.87 -72.62 -28.43
CA GLU A 265 10.81 -72.65 -27.30
C GLU A 265 11.74 -71.44 -27.31
N LEU A 266 12.21 -71.00 -28.48
CA LEU A 266 13.03 -69.81 -28.64
C LEU A 266 12.24 -68.51 -28.42
N ALA A 267 10.99 -68.42 -28.88
CA ALA A 267 10.09 -67.31 -28.57
C ALA A 267 9.80 -67.22 -27.06
N ALA A 268 9.62 -68.37 -26.39
CA ALA A 268 9.46 -68.44 -24.94
C ALA A 268 10.75 -68.05 -24.18
N LYS A 269 11.94 -68.30 -24.75
CA LYS A 269 13.21 -67.81 -24.19
C LYS A 269 13.36 -66.30 -24.36
N LYS A 270 13.04 -65.74 -25.53
CA LYS A 270 13.10 -64.30 -25.80
C LYS A 270 12.17 -63.50 -24.91
N THR A 271 10.91 -63.93 -24.79
CA THR A 271 9.95 -63.30 -23.87
C THR A 271 10.40 -63.34 -22.42
N LYS A 272 11.07 -64.40 -21.97
CA LYS A 272 11.70 -64.45 -20.63
C LYS A 272 12.84 -63.44 -20.48
N ILE A 273 13.68 -63.26 -21.50
CA ILE A 273 14.76 -62.27 -21.51
C ILE A 273 14.19 -60.84 -21.43
N GLU A 274 13.15 -60.56 -22.21
CA GLU A 274 12.45 -59.27 -22.20
C GLU A 274 11.81 -58.99 -20.84
N ILE A 275 11.03 -59.92 -20.29
CA ILE A 275 10.39 -59.77 -18.98
C ILE A 275 11.43 -59.58 -17.86
N ALA A 276 12.55 -60.29 -17.94
CA ALA A 276 13.64 -60.14 -16.96
C ALA A 276 14.30 -58.75 -17.05
N ALA A 277 14.58 -58.27 -18.27
CA ALA A 277 15.18 -56.94 -18.49
C ALA A 277 14.21 -55.80 -18.11
N GLU A 278 12.93 -55.93 -18.44
CA GLU A 278 11.89 -54.97 -18.02
C GLU A 278 11.74 -54.94 -16.51
N GLY A 279 11.73 -56.12 -15.85
CA GLY A 279 11.71 -56.22 -14.39
C GLY A 279 12.92 -55.57 -13.72
N GLU A 280 14.13 -55.81 -14.23
CA GLU A 280 15.36 -55.22 -13.70
C GLU A 280 15.40 -53.69 -13.91
N THR A 281 14.92 -53.21 -15.07
CA THR A 281 14.79 -51.78 -15.37
C THR A 281 13.78 -51.11 -14.44
N GLN A 282 12.64 -51.75 -14.20
CA GLN A 282 11.61 -51.24 -13.31
C GLN A 282 12.09 -51.19 -11.87
N GLN A 283 12.78 -52.24 -11.40
CA GLN A 283 13.39 -52.25 -10.08
C GLN A 283 14.37 -51.10 -9.88
N ARG A 284 15.25 -50.83 -10.85
CA ARG A 284 16.19 -49.68 -10.77
C ARG A 284 15.49 -48.32 -10.75
N ARG A 285 14.39 -48.19 -11.50
CA ARG A 285 13.56 -46.98 -11.47
C ARG A 285 12.88 -46.79 -10.13
N ASP A 286 12.36 -47.86 -9.53
CA ASP A 286 11.71 -47.81 -8.22
C ASP A 286 12.73 -47.48 -7.11
N GLU A 287 13.91 -48.10 -7.12
CA GLU A 287 15.02 -47.79 -6.18
C GLU A 287 15.47 -46.33 -6.31
N ALA A 288 15.66 -45.84 -7.53
CA ALA A 288 16.02 -44.44 -7.76
C ALA A 288 14.88 -43.49 -7.36
N PHE A 289 13.62 -43.88 -7.54
CA PHE A 289 12.48 -43.08 -7.10
C PHE A 289 12.45 -42.93 -5.57
N GLU A 290 12.65 -44.02 -4.82
CA GLU A 290 12.73 -43.98 -3.35
C GLU A 290 13.90 -43.11 -2.85
N GLU A 291 15.05 -43.14 -3.53
CA GLU A 291 16.21 -42.30 -3.19
C GLU A 291 16.00 -40.82 -3.54
N LEU A 292 15.32 -40.53 -4.64
CA LEU A 292 15.07 -39.18 -5.14
C LEU A 292 13.90 -38.49 -4.43
N GLU A 293 12.90 -39.22 -3.95
CA GLU A 293 11.71 -38.67 -3.28
C GLU A 293 12.06 -37.75 -2.08
N PRO A 294 12.89 -38.14 -1.10
CA PRO A 294 13.22 -37.25 0.02
C PRO A 294 14.01 -36.02 -0.43
N LEU A 295 14.86 -36.14 -1.45
CA LEU A 295 15.61 -35.01 -2.01
C LEU A 295 14.68 -34.03 -2.74
N ARG A 296 13.73 -34.54 -3.52
CA ARG A 296 12.70 -33.73 -4.20
C ARG A 296 11.79 -33.03 -3.18
N GLN A 297 11.46 -33.71 -2.08
CA GLN A 297 10.70 -33.11 -0.99
C GLN A 297 11.50 -32.02 -0.25
N GLN A 298 12.81 -32.22 -0.05
CA GLN A 298 13.70 -31.20 0.51
C GLN A 298 13.79 -29.95 -0.39
N VAL A 299 13.91 -30.13 -1.70
CA VAL A 299 13.91 -29.02 -2.68
C VAL A 299 12.58 -28.26 -2.62
N SER A 300 11.46 -28.98 -2.71
CA SER A 300 10.11 -28.39 -2.67
C SER A 300 9.87 -27.59 -1.38
N THR A 301 10.22 -28.16 -0.23
CA THR A 301 10.05 -27.49 1.06
C THR A 301 10.99 -26.30 1.24
N ALA A 302 12.23 -26.37 0.74
CA ALA A 302 13.16 -25.24 0.75
C ALA A 302 12.63 -24.09 -0.12
N ARG A 303 12.12 -24.40 -1.32
CA ARG A 303 11.51 -23.41 -2.23
C ARG A 303 10.32 -22.71 -1.61
N ASP A 304 9.40 -23.49 -1.06
CA ASP A 304 8.20 -22.97 -0.41
C ASP A 304 8.55 -22.16 0.86
N GLY A 305 9.60 -22.55 1.58
CA GLY A 305 10.12 -21.82 2.74
C GLY A 305 10.60 -20.42 2.35
N VAL A 306 11.51 -20.34 1.37
CA VAL A 306 12.05 -19.04 0.89
C VAL A 306 10.94 -18.17 0.32
N ARG A 307 10.02 -18.75 -0.46
CA ARG A 307 8.90 -18.01 -1.04
C ARG A 307 7.99 -17.43 0.03
N LYS A 308 7.65 -18.20 1.08
CA LYS A 308 6.83 -17.72 2.21
C LYS A 308 7.53 -16.63 3.01
N GLU A 309 8.85 -16.74 3.23
CA GLU A 309 9.64 -15.70 3.90
C GLU A 309 9.54 -14.35 3.18
N HIS A 310 9.48 -14.35 1.84
CA HIS A 310 9.47 -13.14 1.03
C HIS A 310 8.07 -12.71 0.55
N GLU A 311 7.06 -13.58 0.65
CA GLU A 311 5.69 -13.31 0.18
C GLU A 311 5.10 -12.07 0.85
N ASP A 312 5.35 -11.89 2.14
CA ASP A 312 4.87 -10.71 2.88
C ASP A 312 5.54 -9.42 2.39
N LEU A 313 6.82 -9.48 1.99
CA LEU A 313 7.55 -8.33 1.44
C LEU A 313 7.02 -7.95 0.05
N ILE A 314 6.77 -8.95 -0.81
CA ILE A 314 6.16 -8.75 -2.14
C ILE A 314 4.78 -8.11 -1.98
N LYS A 315 3.92 -8.68 -1.14
CA LYS A 315 2.58 -8.13 -0.88
C LYS A 315 2.63 -6.69 -0.36
N ARG A 316 3.62 -6.36 0.48
CA ARG A 316 3.82 -5.00 0.99
C ARG A 316 4.23 -4.04 -0.14
N LEU A 317 5.19 -4.43 -0.98
CA LEU A 317 5.63 -3.66 -2.15
C LEU A 317 4.48 -3.44 -3.15
N GLU A 318 3.71 -4.48 -3.47
CA GLU A 318 2.55 -4.38 -4.37
C GLU A 318 1.46 -3.45 -3.82
N LYS A 319 1.32 -3.40 -2.49
CA LYS A 319 0.39 -2.50 -1.80
C LYS A 319 0.86 -1.04 -1.80
N LEU A 320 2.15 -0.78 -2.05
CA LEU A 320 2.66 0.57 -2.26
C LEU A 320 2.24 1.06 -3.63
N ARG A 321 1.13 1.79 -3.68
CA ARG A 321 0.65 2.46 -4.89
C ARG A 321 0.49 3.95 -4.65
N ASP A 322 0.69 4.76 -5.68
CA ASP A 322 0.47 6.20 -5.57
C ASP A 322 -0.99 6.45 -5.13
N PRO A 323 -1.22 7.23 -4.06
CA PRO A 323 -2.55 7.53 -3.54
C PRO A 323 -3.52 8.13 -4.58
N LEU A 324 -3.01 8.83 -5.59
CA LEU A 324 -3.81 9.48 -6.62
C LEU A 324 -4.25 8.49 -7.72
N GLU A 325 -3.48 7.43 -7.93
CA GLU A 325 -3.85 6.37 -8.87
C GLU A 325 -4.81 5.36 -8.26
N SER A 326 -4.55 4.98 -7.01
CA SER A 326 -5.33 3.98 -6.28
C SER A 326 -6.59 4.55 -5.62
N ASP A 327 -6.75 5.88 -5.61
CA ASP A 327 -7.77 6.63 -4.83
C ASP A 327 -7.83 6.22 -3.34
N THR A 328 -6.78 5.57 -2.83
CA THR A 328 -6.70 5.04 -1.46
C THR A 328 -5.37 5.40 -0.83
N LEU A 329 -5.43 6.05 0.33
CA LEU A 329 -4.22 6.37 1.07
C LEU A 329 -3.72 5.15 1.84
N THR A 330 -2.51 4.72 1.52
CA THR A 330 -1.78 3.72 2.30
C THR A 330 -1.16 4.42 3.51
N ILE A 331 -1.48 3.90 4.70
CA ILE A 331 -1.07 4.44 5.99
C ILE A 331 -0.20 3.39 6.67
N LEU A 332 0.95 3.83 7.16
CA LEU A 332 1.99 2.98 7.73
C LEU A 332 2.18 3.30 9.21
N THR A 333 2.37 2.25 10.01
CA THR A 333 2.86 2.38 11.38
C THR A 333 4.34 2.77 11.40
N GLU A 334 4.87 3.11 12.57
CA GLU A 334 6.28 3.51 12.69
C GLU A 334 7.25 2.36 12.39
N GLN A 335 6.90 1.13 12.77
CA GLN A 335 7.70 -0.07 12.46
C GLN A 335 7.69 -0.36 10.96
N GLU A 336 6.50 -0.42 10.35
CA GLU A 336 6.36 -0.66 8.91
C GLU A 336 7.07 0.42 8.08
N PHE A 337 7.01 1.69 8.49
CA PHE A 337 7.72 2.76 7.81
C PHE A 337 9.23 2.56 7.87
N ARG A 338 9.81 2.24 9.03
CA ARG A 338 11.26 2.02 9.15
C ARG A 338 11.73 0.82 8.31
N GLU A 339 11.00 -0.29 8.37
CA GLU A 339 11.31 -1.49 7.58
C GLU A 339 11.30 -1.21 6.07
N LEU A 340 10.31 -0.43 5.61
CA LEU A 340 10.18 -0.08 4.20
C LEU A 340 11.17 1.02 3.78
N ASP A 341 11.52 1.96 4.65
CA ASP A 341 12.49 3.02 4.38
C ASP A 341 13.91 2.46 4.29
N GLU A 342 14.27 1.52 5.17
CA GLU A 342 15.58 0.84 5.16
C GLU A 342 15.81 0.04 3.87
N ARG A 343 14.77 -0.60 3.32
CA ARG A 343 14.88 -1.44 2.11
C ARG A 343 14.54 -0.70 0.81
N PHE A 344 13.56 0.21 0.86
CA PHE A 344 12.91 0.81 -0.32
C PHE A 344 12.78 2.34 -0.23
N GLY A 345 13.66 3.03 0.50
CA GLY A 345 13.58 4.49 0.70
C GLY A 345 13.56 5.35 -0.58
N LEU A 346 14.01 4.81 -1.72
CA LEU A 346 13.94 5.50 -3.02
C LEU A 346 12.60 5.30 -3.75
N VAL A 347 11.81 4.31 -3.36
CA VAL A 347 10.57 3.92 -4.05
C VAL A 347 9.41 4.84 -3.70
N PHE A 348 9.33 5.29 -2.45
CA PHE A 348 8.20 6.07 -1.98
C PHE A 348 8.66 7.25 -1.10
N LYS A 349 7.83 8.29 -1.08
CA LYS A 349 7.91 9.36 -0.08
C LYS A 349 6.75 9.21 0.87
N ALA A 350 7.02 9.23 2.17
CA ALA A 350 5.99 9.27 3.19
C ALA A 350 6.19 10.44 4.13
N GLY A 351 5.09 10.96 4.66
CA GLY A 351 5.09 12.06 5.61
C GLY A 351 4.03 11.89 6.68
N MET A 352 4.03 12.81 7.65
CA MET A 352 3.04 12.87 8.72
C MET A 352 2.35 14.23 8.76
N GLY A 353 1.22 14.28 9.46
CA GLY A 353 0.54 15.53 9.78
C GLY A 353 -0.15 16.16 8.58
N ALA A 354 -0.53 17.43 8.75
CA ALA A 354 -1.19 18.19 7.71
C ALA A 354 -0.28 18.45 6.49
N GLU A 355 1.05 18.46 6.68
CA GLU A 355 2.03 18.69 5.61
C GLU A 355 1.96 17.62 4.51
N ALA A 356 1.91 16.34 4.91
CA ALA A 356 1.73 15.24 3.98
C ALA A 356 0.39 15.33 3.22
N ILE A 357 -0.68 15.70 3.93
CA ILE A 357 -2.00 15.88 3.32
C ILE A 357 -2.00 17.05 2.32
N VAL A 358 -1.28 18.15 2.59
CA VAL A 358 -1.13 19.23 1.61
C VAL A 358 -0.49 18.73 0.33
N GLY A 359 0.61 17.96 0.42
CA GLY A 359 1.28 17.43 -0.77
C GLY A 359 0.35 16.61 -1.67
N ILE A 360 -0.53 15.81 -1.06
CA ILE A 360 -1.54 15.03 -1.79
C ILE A 360 -2.63 15.95 -2.38
N LEU A 361 -3.12 16.93 -1.62
CA LEU A 361 -4.18 17.84 -2.06
C LEU A 361 -3.74 18.80 -3.16
N GLU A 362 -2.46 19.19 -3.20
CA GLU A 362 -1.91 20.07 -4.23
C GLU A 362 -1.79 19.38 -5.59
N ARG A 363 -1.52 18.07 -5.61
CA ARG A 363 -1.44 17.23 -6.82
C ARG A 363 -2.80 16.72 -7.30
N MET A 364 -3.85 16.87 -6.49
CA MET A 364 -5.17 16.33 -6.81
C MET A 364 -5.90 17.17 -7.88
N GLU A 365 -6.20 16.54 -9.02
CA GLU A 365 -7.04 17.14 -10.06
C GLU A 365 -8.53 16.82 -9.85
N LEU A 366 -9.33 17.88 -9.68
CA LEU A 366 -10.77 17.73 -9.39
C LEU A 366 -11.58 17.27 -10.61
N ASP A 367 -11.16 17.61 -11.82
CA ASP A 367 -11.87 17.26 -13.05
C ASP A 367 -11.77 15.76 -13.36
N THR A 368 -10.58 15.18 -13.19
CA THR A 368 -10.34 13.73 -13.38
C THR A 368 -11.07 12.92 -12.31
N LEU A 369 -10.97 13.34 -11.04
CA LEU A 369 -11.66 12.69 -9.93
C LEU A 369 -13.19 12.73 -10.10
N ARG A 370 -13.75 13.80 -10.67
CA ARG A 370 -15.18 13.89 -10.99
C ARG A 370 -15.61 12.80 -11.97
N VAL A 371 -14.86 12.64 -13.07
CA VAL A 371 -15.19 11.65 -14.12
C VAL A 371 -15.15 10.23 -13.53
N LYS A 372 -14.08 9.89 -12.81
CA LYS A 372 -13.95 8.60 -12.12
C LYS A 372 -15.10 8.33 -11.15
N LEU A 373 -15.44 9.30 -10.29
CA LEU A 373 -16.54 9.15 -9.33
C LEU A 373 -17.90 9.05 -10.01
N GLN A 374 -18.10 9.73 -11.13
CA GLN A 374 -19.33 9.63 -11.90
C GLN A 374 -19.49 8.22 -12.49
N GLU A 375 -18.45 7.67 -13.10
CA GLU A 375 -18.42 6.28 -13.56
C GLU A 375 -18.67 5.29 -12.41
N GLU A 376 -18.02 5.48 -11.27
CA GLU A 376 -18.23 4.64 -10.08
C GLU A 376 -19.67 4.69 -9.57
N THR A 377 -20.32 5.86 -9.62
CA THR A 377 -21.73 5.99 -9.23
C THR A 377 -22.72 5.31 -10.19
N HIS A 378 -22.32 5.08 -11.45
CA HIS A 378 -23.12 4.37 -12.44
C HIS A 378 -22.86 2.86 -12.43
N SER A 379 -21.60 2.44 -12.25
CA SER A 379 -21.19 1.03 -12.26
C SER A 379 -21.48 0.31 -10.95
N SER A 380 -21.35 0.99 -9.82
CA SER A 380 -21.49 0.36 -8.49
C SER A 380 -22.91 0.48 -7.95
N SER A 381 -23.36 -0.53 -7.19
CA SER A 381 -24.66 -0.54 -6.51
C SER A 381 -24.50 -0.48 -4.97
N GLY A 382 -25.62 -0.25 -4.27
CA GLY A 382 -25.67 -0.33 -2.80
C GLY A 382 -24.85 0.74 -2.06
N GLN A 383 -24.00 0.29 -1.13
CA GLN A 383 -23.23 1.16 -0.22
C GLN A 383 -22.09 1.91 -0.93
N ARG A 384 -21.45 1.27 -1.92
CA ARG A 384 -20.37 1.87 -2.71
C ARG A 384 -20.88 3.06 -3.52
N ARG A 385 -22.04 2.91 -4.17
CA ARG A 385 -22.74 4.03 -4.84
C ARG A 385 -23.01 5.21 -3.91
N LYS A 386 -23.57 4.93 -2.72
CA LYS A 386 -23.85 5.98 -1.72
C LYS A 386 -22.59 6.72 -1.26
N LYS A 387 -21.45 6.03 -1.12
CA LYS A 387 -20.15 6.64 -0.77
C LYS A 387 -19.69 7.53 -1.93
N ALA A 388 -19.62 6.99 -3.15
CA ALA A 388 -19.20 7.72 -4.35
C ALA A 388 -20.07 8.97 -4.60
N THR A 389 -21.39 8.90 -4.44
CA THR A 389 -22.29 10.08 -4.56
C THR A 389 -21.98 11.16 -3.53
N LYS A 390 -21.68 10.79 -2.27
CA LYS A 390 -21.29 11.75 -1.23
C LYS A 390 -19.95 12.40 -1.52
N ARG A 391 -18.99 11.65 -2.08
CA ARG A 391 -17.68 12.16 -2.51
C ARG A 391 -17.84 13.13 -3.68
N LEU A 392 -18.56 12.71 -4.73
CA LEU A 392 -18.85 13.52 -5.92
C LEU A 392 -19.48 14.87 -5.55
N ARG A 393 -20.40 14.89 -4.59
CA ARG A 393 -21.01 16.14 -4.10
C ARG A 393 -19.97 17.13 -3.53
N VAL A 394 -18.93 16.64 -2.85
CA VAL A 394 -17.87 17.51 -2.32
C VAL A 394 -16.96 18.00 -3.45
N VAL A 395 -16.59 17.12 -4.37
CA VAL A 395 -15.77 17.45 -5.55
C VAL A 395 -16.46 18.51 -6.42
N GLU A 396 -17.74 18.31 -6.75
CA GLU A 396 -18.52 19.29 -7.49
C GLU A 396 -18.65 20.63 -6.76
N ALA A 397 -18.82 20.61 -5.43
CA ALA A 397 -18.93 21.84 -4.66
C ALA A 397 -17.63 22.66 -4.73
N LEU A 398 -16.46 22.01 -4.64
CA LEU A 398 -15.16 22.67 -4.77
C LEU A 398 -14.97 23.24 -6.18
N ARG A 399 -15.26 22.43 -7.21
CA ARG A 399 -15.16 22.84 -8.61
C ARG A 399 -16.07 24.03 -8.95
N LYS A 400 -17.36 23.95 -8.62
CA LYS A 400 -18.36 25.02 -8.89
C LYS A 400 -18.02 26.32 -8.16
N SER A 401 -17.40 26.22 -6.98
CA SER A 401 -17.06 27.40 -6.18
C SER A 401 -15.69 28.01 -6.51
N GLY A 402 -14.86 27.33 -7.29
CA GLY A 402 -13.47 27.72 -7.58
C GLY A 402 -12.55 27.61 -6.36
N ASN A 403 -12.99 26.93 -5.30
CA ASN A 403 -12.18 26.73 -4.11
C ASN A 403 -11.22 25.56 -4.32
N ARG A 404 -9.94 25.77 -4.01
CA ARG A 404 -8.98 24.68 -4.03
C ARG A 404 -9.03 23.85 -2.73
N PRO A 405 -8.77 22.53 -2.78
CA PRO A 405 -8.82 21.68 -1.60
C PRO A 405 -7.77 22.01 -0.52
N ASP A 406 -6.59 22.49 -0.93
CA ASP A 406 -5.49 22.87 -0.05
C ASP A 406 -5.85 24.01 0.92
N TRP A 407 -6.85 24.84 0.59
CA TRP A 407 -7.33 25.91 1.47
C TRP A 407 -8.03 25.41 2.74
N MET A 408 -8.31 24.11 2.84
CA MET A 408 -8.74 23.49 4.11
C MET A 408 -7.59 23.38 5.13
N ILE A 409 -6.36 23.63 4.70
CA ILE A 409 -5.15 23.61 5.50
C ILE A 409 -4.63 25.04 5.66
N ILE A 410 -4.42 25.44 6.89
CA ILE A 410 -4.04 26.78 7.32
C ILE A 410 -2.52 26.85 7.36
N ARG A 411 -1.95 27.68 6.48
CA ARG A 411 -0.55 28.14 6.58
C ARG A 411 -0.47 29.50 7.30
N GLU A 412 -1.49 30.32 7.10
CA GLU A 412 -1.61 31.67 7.65
C GLU A 412 -2.87 31.74 8.51
N LEU A 413 -2.70 31.98 9.81
CA LEU A 413 -3.82 32.01 10.75
C LEU A 413 -4.26 33.47 11.00
N PRO A 414 -5.51 33.86 10.69
CA PRO A 414 -5.99 35.21 10.94
C PRO A 414 -6.16 35.48 12.45
N VAL A 415 -5.80 36.69 12.85
CA VAL A 415 -5.97 37.20 14.21
C VAL A 415 -7.07 38.25 14.22
N LEU A 416 -8.10 38.00 15.04
CA LEU A 416 -9.22 38.93 15.18
C LEU A 416 -8.75 40.31 15.68
N PRO A 417 -9.42 41.40 15.26
CA PRO A 417 -9.18 42.74 15.79
C PRO A 417 -9.30 42.78 17.32
N PRO A 418 -8.42 43.51 18.03
CA PRO A 418 -8.32 43.48 19.49
C PRO A 418 -9.58 43.95 20.22
N ASP A 419 -10.34 44.88 19.65
CA ASP A 419 -11.57 45.38 20.27
C ASP A 419 -12.71 44.35 20.24
N LEU A 420 -12.61 43.32 19.39
CA LEU A 420 -13.51 42.17 19.41
C LEU A 420 -13.10 41.12 20.46
N ARG A 421 -11.89 41.26 21.05
CA ARG A 421 -11.32 40.41 22.10
C ARG A 421 -10.66 41.27 23.21
N PRO A 422 -11.45 42.13 23.88
CA PRO A 422 -10.91 43.17 24.74
C PRO A 422 -10.18 42.62 25.97
N MET A 423 -9.29 43.45 26.50
CA MET A 423 -8.67 43.31 27.81
C MET A 423 -9.00 44.59 28.58
N VAL A 424 -9.74 44.45 29.67
CA VAL A 424 -10.28 45.57 30.45
C VAL A 424 -9.71 45.52 31.85
N GLN A 425 -9.27 46.65 32.36
CA GLN A 425 -8.85 46.78 33.75
C GLN A 425 -10.09 46.88 34.64
N LEU A 426 -10.13 46.05 35.68
CA LEU A 426 -11.15 46.09 36.73
C LEU A 426 -10.65 46.95 37.90
N ASP A 427 -11.60 47.35 38.75
CA ASP A 427 -11.30 48.01 40.02
C ASP A 427 -10.37 47.11 40.86
N GLY A 428 -9.32 47.71 41.42
CA GLY A 428 -8.26 46.98 42.13
C GLY A 428 -7.10 46.49 41.26
N GLY A 429 -6.95 46.99 40.03
CA GLY A 429 -5.77 46.76 39.20
C GLY A 429 -5.68 45.38 38.55
N ARG A 430 -6.73 44.56 38.69
CA ARG A 430 -6.86 43.27 38.01
C ARG A 430 -7.26 43.49 36.54
N PHE A 431 -6.99 42.50 35.69
CA PHE A 431 -7.41 42.53 34.29
C PHE A 431 -8.40 41.41 33.99
N ALA A 432 -9.49 41.76 33.31
CA ALA A 432 -10.38 40.82 32.66
C ALA A 432 -9.98 40.70 31.19
N THR A 433 -9.61 39.49 30.76
CA THR A 433 -9.21 39.19 29.38
C THR A 433 -10.23 38.29 28.71
N SER A 434 -10.48 38.51 27.42
CA SER A 434 -11.19 37.52 26.61
C SER A 434 -10.40 36.21 26.51
N ASP A 435 -11.09 35.06 26.64
CA ASP A 435 -10.53 33.71 26.49
C ASP A 435 -9.76 33.51 25.18
N LEU A 436 -10.17 34.20 24.10
CA LEU A 436 -9.50 34.14 22.81
C LEU A 436 -8.03 34.56 22.89
N ASN A 437 -7.70 35.53 23.75
CA ASN A 437 -6.34 36.00 23.89
C ASN A 437 -5.44 34.87 24.44
N ASP A 438 -5.91 34.09 25.40
CA ASP A 438 -5.16 32.95 25.93
C ASP A 438 -5.01 31.82 24.90
N LEU A 439 -6.03 31.58 24.08
CA LEU A 439 -5.95 30.62 22.97
C LEU A 439 -4.94 31.07 21.90
N TYR A 440 -4.97 32.35 21.49
CA TYR A 440 -3.97 32.91 20.58
C TYR A 440 -2.55 32.86 21.15
N ARG A 441 -2.38 33.20 22.44
CA ARG A 441 -1.08 33.10 23.13
C ARG A 441 -0.52 31.70 23.08
N ARG A 442 -1.35 30.67 23.31
CA ARG A 442 -0.93 29.26 23.20
C ARG A 442 -0.43 28.96 21.79
N VAL A 443 -1.17 29.34 20.76
CA VAL A 443 -0.75 29.13 19.35
C VAL A 443 0.59 29.81 19.07
N ILE A 444 0.74 31.09 19.42
CA ILE A 444 1.98 31.86 19.17
C ILE A 444 3.16 31.24 19.91
N ASN A 445 2.98 30.85 21.18
CA ASN A 445 4.04 30.20 21.97
C ASN A 445 4.52 28.88 21.35
N ARG A 446 3.58 28.03 20.90
CA ARG A 446 3.90 26.76 20.21
C ARG A 446 4.57 27.00 18.87
N ASN A 447 4.07 27.96 18.10
CA ASN A 447 4.65 28.32 16.81
C ASN A 447 6.09 28.84 16.95
N ASN A 448 6.34 29.74 17.90
CA ASN A 448 7.67 30.30 18.14
C ASN A 448 8.64 29.26 18.72
N ARG A 449 8.15 28.34 19.54
CA ARG A 449 8.93 27.19 20.00
C ARG A 449 9.30 26.28 18.83
N LEU A 450 8.35 25.97 17.95
CA LEU A 450 8.61 25.17 16.74
C LEU A 450 9.62 25.85 15.80
N LYS A 451 9.47 27.16 15.52
CA LYS A 451 10.45 27.92 14.72
C LYS A 451 11.87 27.82 15.31
N ARG A 452 12.01 27.95 16.64
CA ARG A 452 13.30 27.78 17.31
C ARG A 452 13.86 26.36 17.21
N LEU A 453 13.02 25.34 17.38
CA LEU A 453 13.44 23.94 17.29
C LEU A 453 13.92 23.57 15.88
N LEU A 454 13.25 24.09 14.84
CA LEU A 454 13.67 23.90 13.45
C LEU A 454 15.03 24.55 13.19
N ASN A 455 15.25 25.79 13.66
CA ASN A 455 16.52 26.50 13.49
C ASN A 455 17.69 25.81 14.22
N LEU A 456 17.41 25.12 15.32
CA LEU A 456 18.42 24.38 16.09
C LEU A 456 18.68 22.97 15.55
N GLY A 457 17.95 22.52 14.52
CA GLY A 457 18.07 21.16 14.00
C GLY A 457 17.67 20.08 15.03
N ALA A 458 16.65 20.36 15.86
CA ALA A 458 16.23 19.42 16.89
C ALA A 458 15.76 18.07 16.30
N PRO A 459 15.96 16.93 17.00
CA PRO A 459 15.52 15.62 16.54
C PRO A 459 14.03 15.57 16.15
N GLU A 460 13.70 14.77 15.13
CA GLU A 460 12.36 14.72 14.55
C GLU A 460 11.25 14.40 15.56
N ILE A 461 11.52 13.56 16.56
CA ILE A 461 10.55 13.22 17.62
C ILE A 461 10.06 14.48 18.36
N ILE A 462 10.99 15.39 18.67
CA ILE A 462 10.67 16.65 19.37
C ILE A 462 9.88 17.57 18.44
N VAL A 463 10.32 17.68 17.18
CA VAL A 463 9.64 18.48 16.16
C VAL A 463 8.21 17.99 15.91
N ARG A 464 8.00 16.67 15.79
CA ARG A 464 6.69 16.03 15.60
C ARG A 464 5.76 16.32 16.78
N ASN A 465 6.24 16.18 18.01
CA ASN A 465 5.43 16.50 19.18
C ASN A 465 5.05 18.00 19.22
N GLU A 466 5.96 18.91 18.84
CA GLU A 466 5.65 20.34 18.78
C GLU A 466 4.68 20.67 17.64
N LYS A 467 4.81 20.05 16.46
CA LYS A 467 3.83 20.15 15.36
C LYS A 467 2.45 19.65 15.81
N ARG A 468 2.36 18.52 16.53
CA ARG A 468 1.12 18.01 17.12
C ARG A 468 0.49 18.99 18.11
N MET A 469 1.30 19.56 19.02
CA MET A 469 0.83 20.56 19.98
C MET A 469 0.37 21.86 19.31
N LEU A 470 1.00 22.26 18.20
CA LEU A 470 0.57 23.41 17.39
C LEU A 470 -0.81 23.15 16.78
N GLN A 471 -1.01 21.99 16.15
CA GLN A 471 -2.31 21.56 15.62
C GLN A 471 -3.39 21.60 16.71
N GLU A 472 -3.13 21.02 17.89
CA GLU A 472 -4.08 21.03 19.02
C GLU A 472 -4.39 22.44 19.55
N SER A 473 -3.42 23.35 19.50
CA SER A 473 -3.60 24.74 19.91
C SER A 473 -4.51 25.50 18.94
N VAL A 474 -4.34 25.29 17.63
CA VAL A 474 -5.20 25.90 16.60
C VAL A 474 -6.60 25.28 16.62
N ASP A 475 -6.70 23.96 16.84
CA ASP A 475 -7.98 23.28 17.04
C ASP A 475 -8.76 23.90 18.20
N SER A 476 -8.07 24.15 19.33
CA SER A 476 -8.66 24.75 20.52
C SER A 476 -9.09 26.21 20.28
N LEU A 477 -8.33 26.96 19.47
CA LEU A 477 -8.70 28.33 19.08
C LEU A 477 -10.00 28.34 18.24
N ILE A 478 -10.11 27.42 17.28
CA ILE A 478 -11.23 27.38 16.34
C ILE A 478 -12.47 26.75 16.97
N ASP A 479 -12.36 25.57 17.58
CA ASP A 479 -13.48 24.78 18.12
C ASP A 479 -13.03 23.96 19.35
N ASN A 480 -12.98 24.61 20.52
CA ASN A 480 -12.44 24.02 21.76
C ASN A 480 -13.31 22.85 22.25
N GLY A 481 -12.68 21.72 22.56
CA GLY A 481 -13.34 20.53 23.07
C GLY A 481 -14.07 19.71 22.02
N ARG A 482 -13.92 20.03 20.74
CA ARG A 482 -14.39 19.17 19.64
C ARG A 482 -13.55 17.90 19.48
N ARG A 483 -12.29 17.96 19.89
CA ARG A 483 -11.39 16.82 19.97
C ARG A 483 -10.76 16.76 21.35
N GLY A 484 -10.81 15.58 21.98
CA GLY A 484 -10.18 15.33 23.27
C GLY A 484 -10.74 16.21 24.40
N ARG A 485 -9.92 16.39 25.43
CA ARG A 485 -10.28 17.24 26.57
C ARG A 485 -10.19 18.71 26.19
N ALA A 486 -11.25 19.47 26.51
CA ALA A 486 -11.25 20.90 26.28
C ALA A 486 -10.15 21.60 27.09
N VAL A 487 -9.56 22.64 26.50
CA VAL A 487 -8.63 23.50 27.21
C VAL A 487 -9.40 24.34 28.22
N SER A 488 -9.04 24.18 29.48
CA SER A 488 -9.56 24.98 30.59
C SER A 488 -8.57 26.07 30.99
N GLY A 489 -9.11 27.22 31.40
CA GLY A 489 -8.38 28.30 32.06
C GLY A 489 -8.33 28.11 33.57
N SER A 490 -8.10 29.21 34.29
CA SER A 490 -8.15 29.23 35.76
C SER A 490 -9.54 28.80 36.25
N GLY A 491 -9.59 28.05 37.35
CA GLY A 491 -10.85 27.57 37.94
C GLY A 491 -11.60 26.51 37.11
N ASN A 492 -10.90 25.76 36.25
CA ASN A 492 -11.48 24.71 35.39
C ASN A 492 -12.57 25.19 34.41
N HIS A 493 -12.68 26.51 34.20
CA HIS A 493 -13.55 27.10 33.19
C HIS A 493 -13.04 26.74 31.79
N LYS A 494 -13.91 26.14 30.96
CA LYS A 494 -13.60 25.86 29.56
C LYS A 494 -13.50 27.17 28.78
N LEU A 495 -12.34 27.41 28.16
CA LEU A 495 -12.12 28.60 27.34
C LEU A 495 -13.06 28.61 26.13
N LYS A 496 -13.70 29.75 25.85
CA LYS A 496 -14.58 29.92 24.69
C LYS A 496 -13.76 30.09 23.40
N SER A 497 -14.04 29.25 22.42
CA SER A 497 -13.42 29.28 21.08
C SER A 497 -14.14 30.23 20.10
N LEU A 498 -13.57 30.42 18.91
CA LEU A 498 -14.21 31.18 17.83
C LEU A 498 -15.57 30.58 17.42
N SER A 499 -15.68 29.25 17.40
CA SER A 499 -16.94 28.55 17.13
C SER A 499 -17.99 28.82 18.20
N ASP A 500 -17.59 28.87 19.47
CA ASP A 500 -18.51 29.11 20.60
C ASP A 500 -19.09 30.53 20.58
N LEU A 501 -18.34 31.50 20.02
CA LEU A 501 -18.86 32.86 19.82
C LEU A 501 -19.95 32.92 18.76
N LEU A 502 -20.01 31.96 17.84
CA LEU A 502 -21.01 31.92 16.77
C LEU A 502 -22.23 31.05 17.15
N LYS A 503 -22.00 29.96 17.88
CA LYS A 503 -23.01 28.92 18.17
C LYS A 503 -23.71 29.13 19.51
N GLY A 504 -24.87 28.48 19.67
CA GLY A 504 -25.60 28.42 20.94
C GLY A 504 -26.49 29.62 21.22
N LYS A 505 -27.18 29.61 22.38
CA LYS A 505 -28.11 30.66 22.79
C LYS A 505 -27.40 32.01 23.03
N GLN A 506 -26.19 31.96 23.58
CA GLN A 506 -25.31 33.12 23.82
C GLN A 506 -24.38 33.40 22.62
N GLY A 507 -24.62 32.78 21.46
CA GLY A 507 -23.84 33.01 20.25
C GLY A 507 -24.28 34.29 19.55
N ARG A 508 -23.37 34.90 18.79
CA ARG A 508 -23.59 36.19 18.11
C ARG A 508 -24.83 36.21 17.23
N PHE A 509 -25.14 35.13 16.51
CA PHE A 509 -26.33 35.08 15.66
C PHE A 509 -27.63 35.25 16.46
N ARG A 510 -27.79 34.48 17.55
CA ARG A 510 -29.04 34.48 18.32
C ARG A 510 -29.15 35.67 19.27
N GLN A 511 -28.05 36.06 19.90
CA GLN A 511 -28.05 37.09 20.95
C GLN A 511 -27.82 38.50 20.43
N ASN A 512 -27.13 38.67 19.30
CA ASN A 512 -26.72 39.99 18.83
C ASN A 512 -27.20 40.32 17.42
N LEU A 513 -27.58 39.35 16.59
CA LEU A 513 -28.07 39.63 15.23
C LEU A 513 -29.60 39.51 15.14
N LEU A 514 -30.20 38.45 15.67
CA LEU A 514 -31.66 38.23 15.61
C LEU A 514 -32.45 39.08 16.60
N GLY A 515 -31.88 39.39 17.77
CA GLY A 515 -32.48 40.27 18.75
C GLY A 515 -31.39 41.12 19.40
N LYS A 516 -31.64 42.41 19.57
CA LYS A 516 -30.72 43.33 20.26
C LYS A 516 -31.48 44.03 21.36
N ARG A 517 -30.75 44.49 22.38
CA ARG A 517 -31.29 45.51 23.28
C ARG A 517 -31.51 46.77 22.47
N VAL A 518 -32.66 47.39 22.66
CA VAL A 518 -33.06 48.62 21.97
C VAL A 518 -33.03 49.76 22.96
N ASP A 519 -32.63 50.92 22.48
CA ASP A 519 -32.79 52.16 23.23
C ASP A 519 -34.29 52.53 23.26
N TYR A 520 -34.70 53.41 24.19
CA TYR A 520 -36.09 53.84 24.37
C TYR A 520 -37.08 52.72 24.74
N SER A 521 -36.64 51.77 25.58
CA SER A 521 -37.51 50.72 26.11
C SER A 521 -37.71 50.83 27.63
N GLY A 522 -38.92 50.49 28.11
CA GLY A 522 -39.24 50.35 29.53
C GLY A 522 -39.96 49.02 29.81
N ARG A 523 -39.90 48.55 31.06
CA ARG A 523 -40.66 47.39 31.54
C ARG A 523 -41.34 47.78 32.86
N SER A 524 -42.66 47.72 32.90
CA SER A 524 -43.50 47.87 34.10
C SER A 524 -44.31 46.59 34.31
N VAL A 525 -44.77 46.37 35.55
CA VAL A 525 -45.46 45.14 36.01
C VAL A 525 -46.78 44.92 35.29
#